data_AF-A0AAV7NYU4-F1
#
_entry.id   AF-A0AAV7NYU4-F1
#
_cell.length_a   1.000
_cell.length_b   1.000
_cell.length_c   1.000
_cell.angle_alpha   90.00
_cell.angle_beta   90.00
_cell.angle_gamma   90.00
#
_symmetry.space_group_name_H-M   'P 1'
#
loop_
_entity.id
_entity.type
_entity.pdbx_description
1 polymer ?
#
loop_
_entity_poly.entity_id
_entity_poly.type
_entity_poly.pdbx_seq_one_letter_code
_entity_poly.pdbx_strand_id
1 'polypeptide(L)'
;MSEKVLGVPRSKAHESLHPEIRKEAIKKYIKNGAKLEDWTVFTALETYLQLQECFGWEPFIQLFSDYQKITNIVNENTYKMNLWAELFSKQVKTNLVPFFKMWGWPIEDSTTKKLSSLPEWKENPMKNFV
;
A
#
# COMPACT_ATOMS: atom_id res chain seq x y z
N MET A 1 -7.38 -12.06 4.81
CA MET A 1 -8.47 -13.03 5.10
C MET A 1 -9.23 -12.66 6.37
N SER A 2 -10.10 -11.65 6.35
CA SER A 2 -10.90 -11.28 7.55
C SER A 2 -12.38 -11.03 7.22
N GLU A 3 -12.72 -10.30 6.15
CA GLU A 3 -14.14 -10.06 5.81
C GLU A 3 -14.86 -11.28 5.21
N LYS A 4 -14.21 -12.06 4.32
CA LYS A 4 -14.86 -13.18 3.62
C LYS A 4 -15.21 -14.38 4.52
N VAL A 5 -14.53 -14.54 5.65
CA VAL A 5 -14.65 -15.76 6.49
C VAL A 5 -15.62 -15.55 7.64
N LEU A 6 -15.63 -14.36 8.25
CA LEU A 6 -16.46 -14.05 9.43
C LEU A 6 -17.70 -13.23 9.10
N GLY A 7 -17.81 -12.64 7.90
CA GLY A 7 -18.98 -11.83 7.50
C GLY A 7 -19.16 -10.53 8.30
N VAL A 8 -18.20 -10.17 9.16
CA VAL A 8 -18.22 -8.92 9.92
C VAL A 8 -17.66 -7.80 9.04
N PRO A 9 -18.42 -6.71 8.81
CA PRO A 9 -17.91 -5.55 8.10
C PRO A 9 -16.67 -5.00 8.81
N ARG A 10 -15.60 -4.68 8.09
CA ARG A 10 -14.33 -4.17 8.68
C ARG A 10 -14.52 -2.98 9.60
N SER A 11 -15.49 -2.10 9.29
CA SER A 11 -15.85 -0.95 10.11
C SER A 11 -16.37 -1.30 11.50
N LYS A 12 -16.70 -2.58 11.75
CA LYS A 12 -17.13 -3.11 13.05
C LYS A 12 -16.08 -4.01 13.70
N ALA A 13 -14.93 -4.24 13.05
CA ALA A 13 -13.88 -5.11 13.57
C ALA A 13 -12.99 -4.42 14.61
N HIS A 14 -12.80 -3.10 14.51
CA HIS A 14 -12.06 -2.29 15.48
C HIS A 14 -12.44 -0.80 15.35
N GLU A 15 -12.42 -0.04 16.46
CA GLU A 15 -12.79 1.38 16.46
C GLU A 15 -11.93 2.21 15.50
N SER A 16 -10.61 1.99 15.49
CA SER A 16 -9.68 2.63 14.55
C SER A 16 -9.95 2.35 13.06
N LEU A 17 -10.86 1.42 12.74
CA LEU A 17 -11.26 1.10 11.37
C LEU A 17 -12.58 1.78 10.98
N HIS A 18 -13.17 2.60 11.85
CA HIS A 18 -14.29 3.46 11.47
C HIS A 18 -13.85 4.43 10.35
N PRO A 19 -14.69 4.63 9.30
CA PRO A 19 -14.32 5.44 8.13
C PRO A 19 -13.81 6.84 8.48
N GLU A 20 -14.46 7.53 9.43
CA GLU A 20 -14.05 8.88 9.85
C GLU A 20 -12.69 8.89 10.55
N ILE A 21 -12.42 7.90 11.41
CA ILE A 21 -11.14 7.80 12.12
C ILE A 21 -10.00 7.49 11.15
N ARG A 22 -10.24 6.58 10.18
CA ARG A 22 -9.28 6.28 9.11
C ARG A 22 -8.96 7.53 8.29
N LYS A 23 -9.99 8.28 7.88
CA LYS A 23 -9.85 9.52 7.10
C LYS A 23 -9.03 10.58 7.85
N GLU A 24 -9.32 10.80 9.14
CA GLU A 24 -8.59 11.77 9.95
C GLU A 24 -7.13 11.33 10.21
N ALA A 25 -6.88 10.03 10.37
CA ALA A 25 -5.52 9.49 10.49
C ALA A 25 -4.69 9.76 9.22
N ILE A 26 -5.24 9.51 8.03
CA ILE A 26 -4.58 9.80 6.75
C ILE A 26 -4.29 11.30 6.61
N LYS A 27 -5.29 12.16 6.87
CA LYS A 27 -5.12 13.62 6.79
C LYS A 27 -4.03 14.11 7.73
N LYS A 28 -4.01 13.63 8.98
CA LYS A 28 -3.00 14.01 9.96
C LYS A 28 -1.60 13.59 9.50
N TYR A 29 -1.48 12.38 8.97
CA TYR A 29 -0.21 11.85 8.46
C TYR A 29 0.34 12.68 7.28
N ILE A 30 -0.51 12.96 6.28
CA ILE A 30 -0.12 13.78 5.12
C ILE A 30 0.21 15.21 5.54
N LYS A 31 -0.59 15.82 6.43
CA LYS A 31 -0.34 17.17 6.96
C LYS A 31 1.00 17.26 7.71
N ASN A 32 1.44 16.18 8.34
CA ASN A 32 2.73 16.09 9.02
C ASN A 32 3.90 15.80 8.07
N GLY A 33 3.67 15.79 6.75
CA GLY A 33 4.68 15.61 5.71
C GLY A 33 4.89 14.16 5.28
N ALA A 34 3.97 13.25 5.62
CA ALA A 34 4.04 11.82 5.28
C ALA A 34 5.41 11.21 5.60
N LYS A 35 5.94 11.48 6.79
CA LYS A 35 7.26 10.98 7.20
C LYS A 35 7.21 9.47 7.43
N LEU A 36 8.21 8.74 6.94
CA LEU A 36 8.26 7.29 7.09
C LEU A 36 8.37 6.86 8.57
N GLU A 37 8.98 7.68 9.43
CA GLU A 37 9.06 7.43 10.89
C GLU A 37 7.68 7.40 11.57
N ASP A 38 6.71 8.14 11.04
CA ASP A 38 5.33 8.19 11.53
C ASP A 38 4.42 7.13 10.88
N TRP A 39 4.94 6.37 9.90
CA TRP A 39 4.26 5.27 9.21
C TRP A 39 4.18 4.03 10.10
N THR A 40 3.38 4.12 11.16
CA THR A 40 3.25 3.11 12.22
C THR A 40 1.92 2.37 12.13
N VAL A 41 1.83 1.20 12.79
CA VAL A 41 0.69 0.26 12.88
C VAL A 41 -0.57 0.62 12.07
N PHE A 42 -1.39 1.58 12.52
CA PHE A 42 -2.66 1.92 11.86
C PHE A 42 -2.48 2.75 10.57
N THR A 43 -1.55 3.71 10.55
CA THR A 43 -1.18 4.46 9.36
C THR A 43 -0.62 3.54 8.29
N ALA A 44 0.23 2.59 8.69
CA ALA A 44 0.79 1.59 7.81
C ALA A 44 -0.28 0.62 7.27
N LEU A 45 -1.18 0.17 8.14
CA LEU A 45 -2.29 -0.70 7.76
C LEU A 45 -3.18 -0.02 6.71
N GLU A 46 -3.45 1.27 6.85
CA GLU A 46 -4.29 2.03 5.92
C GLU A 46 -3.77 1.99 4.48
N THR A 47 -2.45 2.09 4.28
CA THR A 47 -1.83 1.94 2.95
C THR A 47 -2.23 0.63 2.29
N TYR A 48 -2.22 -0.48 3.03
CA TYR A 48 -2.60 -1.79 2.50
C TYR A 48 -4.11 -1.95 2.34
N LEU A 49 -4.91 -1.33 3.22
CA LEU A 49 -6.37 -1.38 3.12
C LEU A 49 -6.85 -0.68 1.84
N GLN A 50 -6.27 0.47 1.48
CA GLN A 50 -6.59 1.17 0.23
C GLN A 50 -6.30 0.30 -1.01
N LEU A 51 -5.17 -0.40 -1.02
CA LEU A 51 -4.85 -1.33 -2.10
C LEU A 51 -5.80 -2.53 -2.13
N GLN A 52 -6.18 -3.06 -0.98
CA GLN A 52 -7.09 -4.19 -0.87
C GLN A 52 -8.54 -3.83 -1.19
N GLU A 53 -8.95 -2.58 -0.98
CA GLU A 53 -10.26 -2.06 -1.37
C GLU A 53 -10.36 -1.90 -2.90
N CYS A 54 -9.28 -1.48 -3.56
CA CYS A 54 -9.27 -1.28 -5.01
C CYS A 54 -8.97 -2.54 -5.82
N PHE A 55 -8.03 -3.38 -5.36
CA PHE A 55 -7.55 -4.53 -6.14
C PHE A 55 -7.94 -5.89 -5.54
N GLY A 56 -8.59 -5.90 -4.37
CA GLY A 56 -9.00 -7.13 -3.69
C GLY A 56 -7.85 -7.89 -3.02
N TRP A 57 -8.13 -9.14 -2.61
CA TRP A 57 -7.18 -9.98 -1.87
C TRP A 57 -6.25 -10.80 -2.77
N GLU A 58 -6.64 -11.08 -4.01
CA GLU A 58 -5.88 -11.97 -4.91
C GLU A 58 -4.46 -11.47 -5.18
N PRO A 59 -4.20 -10.17 -5.44
CA PRO A 59 -2.85 -9.67 -5.64
C PRO A 59 -1.94 -9.86 -4.43
N PHE A 60 -2.47 -9.76 -3.21
CA PHE A 60 -1.70 -10.00 -1.98
C PHE A 60 -1.30 -11.46 -1.84
N ILE A 61 -2.23 -12.38 -2.10
CA ILE A 61 -1.95 -13.82 -2.03
C ILE A 61 -0.86 -14.20 -3.04
N GLN A 62 -0.98 -13.68 -4.27
CA GLN A 62 0.03 -13.93 -5.30
C GLN A 62 1.39 -13.33 -4.92
N LEU A 63 1.40 -12.08 -4.42
CA LEU A 63 2.62 -11.42 -3.96
C LEU A 63 3.34 -12.25 -2.89
N PHE A 64 2.62 -12.73 -1.88
CA PHE A 64 3.22 -13.56 -0.82
C PHE A 64 3.75 -14.89 -1.36
N SER A 65 3.05 -15.51 -2.31
CA SER A 65 3.55 -16.72 -3.00
C SER A 65 4.85 -16.45 -3.75
N ASP A 66 4.97 -15.30 -4.41
CA ASP A 66 6.18 -14.95 -5.15
C ASP A 66 7.34 -14.61 -4.21
N TYR A 67 7.08 -13.92 -3.10
CA TYR A 67 8.08 -13.69 -2.05
C TYR A 67 8.67 -14.99 -1.49
N GLN A 68 7.86 -16.04 -1.31
CA GLN A 68 8.35 -17.34 -0.84
C GLN A 68 9.35 -18.00 -1.79
N LYS A 69 9.33 -17.64 -3.09
CA LYS A 69 10.24 -18.18 -4.10
C LYS A 69 11.58 -17.42 -4.17
N ILE A 70 11.67 -16.23 -3.55
CA ILE A 70 12.87 -15.40 -3.59
C ILE A 70 13.81 -15.82 -2.46
N THR A 71 14.98 -16.36 -2.82
CA THR A 71 15.94 -16.92 -1.86
C THR A 71 16.98 -15.92 -1.36
N ASN A 72 17.22 -14.82 -2.10
CA ASN A 72 18.29 -13.86 -1.84
C ASN A 72 17.76 -12.44 -1.59
N ILE A 73 16.86 -12.28 -0.61
CA ILE A 73 16.36 -10.95 -0.24
C ILE A 73 17.40 -10.22 0.60
N VAL A 74 17.85 -9.06 0.12
CA VAL A 74 18.71 -8.16 0.92
C VAL A 74 17.92 -7.68 2.14
N ASN A 75 18.53 -7.77 3.33
CA ASN A 75 17.88 -7.39 4.58
C ASN A 75 17.90 -5.86 4.80
N GLU A 76 17.45 -5.11 3.80
CA GLU A 76 17.37 -3.65 3.83
C GLU A 76 15.92 -3.21 3.56
N ASN A 77 15.40 -2.27 4.36
CA ASN A 77 14.01 -1.86 4.27
C ASN A 77 13.69 -1.16 2.95
N THR A 78 14.56 -0.26 2.49
CA THR A 78 14.40 0.44 1.20
C THR A 78 14.29 -0.56 0.04
N TYR A 79 15.18 -1.57 0.02
CA TYR A 79 15.13 -2.65 -0.96
C TYR A 79 13.80 -3.41 -0.92
N LYS A 80 13.35 -3.82 0.27
CA LYS A 80 12.09 -4.55 0.45
C LYS A 80 10.88 -3.74 0.00
N MET A 81 10.84 -2.45 0.33
CA MET A 81 9.74 -1.55 -0.06
C MET A 81 9.69 -1.33 -1.57
N ASN A 82 10.84 -1.15 -2.22
CA ASN A 82 10.92 -1.04 -3.68
C ASN A 82 10.52 -2.34 -4.39
N LEU A 83 11.00 -3.48 -3.89
CA LEU A 83 10.62 -4.80 -4.42
C LEU A 83 9.12 -5.04 -4.27
N TRP A 84 8.55 -4.71 -3.12
CA TRP A 84 7.11 -4.82 -2.86
C TRP A 84 6.32 -3.97 -3.85
N ALA A 85 6.69 -2.69 -4.00
CA ALA A 85 6.02 -1.76 -4.91
C ALA A 85 6.12 -2.23 -6.37
N GLU A 86 7.28 -2.77 -6.77
CA GLU A 86 7.49 -3.33 -8.10
C GLU A 86 6.58 -4.54 -8.36
N LEU A 87 6.65 -5.56 -7.50
CA LEU A 87 5.91 -6.81 -7.69
C LEU A 87 4.40 -6.58 -7.64
N PHE A 88 3.91 -5.81 -6.67
CA PHE A 88 2.48 -5.56 -6.55
C PHE A 88 1.95 -4.73 -7.73
N SER A 89 2.68 -3.69 -8.17
CA SER A 89 2.31 -2.90 -9.36
C SER A 89 2.21 -3.76 -10.62
N LYS A 90 3.15 -4.69 -10.81
CA LYS A 90 3.10 -5.65 -11.94
C LYS A 90 1.91 -6.59 -11.82
N GLN A 91 1.61 -7.07 -10.62
CA GLN A 91 0.49 -7.98 -10.37
C GLN A 91 -0.86 -7.33 -10.71
N VAL A 92 -1.05 -6.06 -10.34
CA VAL A 92 -2.27 -5.30 -10.65
C VAL A 92 -2.21 -4.57 -11.99
N LYS A 93 -1.11 -4.74 -12.75
CA LYS A 93 -0.84 -4.11 -14.05
C LYS A 93 -1.06 -2.59 -14.07
N THR A 94 -0.74 -1.93 -12.97
CA THR A 94 -0.99 -0.50 -12.75
C THR A 94 0.22 0.14 -12.08
N ASN A 95 0.59 1.36 -12.48
CA ASN A 95 1.68 2.10 -11.88
C ASN A 95 1.25 2.70 -10.53
N LEU A 96 1.71 2.09 -9.44
CA LEU A 96 1.43 2.53 -8.07
C LEU A 96 2.55 3.39 -7.46
N VAL A 97 3.59 3.74 -8.23
CA VAL A 97 4.68 4.59 -7.74
C VAL A 97 4.18 5.91 -7.15
N PRO A 98 3.25 6.65 -7.81
CA PRO A 98 2.73 7.89 -7.25
C PRO A 98 2.05 7.67 -5.89
N PHE A 99 1.31 6.56 -5.74
CA PHE A 99 0.64 6.21 -4.49
C PHE A 99 1.63 5.98 -3.35
N PHE A 100 2.68 5.16 -3.57
CA PHE A 100 3.67 4.89 -2.54
C PHE A 100 4.48 6.13 -2.15
N LYS A 101 4.79 7.00 -3.12
CA LYS A 101 5.45 8.28 -2.84
C LYS A 101 4.59 9.20 -1.96
N MET A 102 3.27 9.25 -2.17
CA MET A 102 2.35 10.01 -1.30
C MET A 102 2.29 9.45 0.13
N TRP A 103 2.56 8.15 0.29
CA TRP A 103 2.70 7.49 1.59
C TRP A 103 4.10 7.61 2.20
N GLY A 104 5.00 8.41 1.63
CA GLY A 104 6.34 8.63 2.17
C GLY A 104 7.31 7.47 1.95
N TRP A 105 6.98 6.51 1.07
CA TRP A 105 7.87 5.39 0.79
C TRP A 105 9.10 5.86 -0.01
N PRO A 106 10.31 5.37 0.30
CA PRO A 106 11.54 5.74 -0.40
C PRO A 106 11.66 4.96 -1.72
N ILE A 107 10.78 5.28 -2.68
CA ILE A 107 10.78 4.64 -4.00
C ILE A 107 11.91 5.21 -4.86
N GLU A 108 12.83 4.34 -5.27
CA GLU A 108 13.97 4.69 -6.10
C GLU A 108 13.57 4.96 -7.55
N ASP A 109 14.44 5.70 -8.25
CA ASP A 109 14.28 5.98 -9.68
C ASP A 109 14.37 4.71 -10.53
N SER A 110 15.13 3.71 -10.07
CA SER A 110 15.24 2.39 -10.71
C SER A 110 13.86 1.71 -10.80
N THR A 111 13.12 1.67 -9.70
CA THR A 111 11.76 1.15 -9.59
C THR A 111 10.78 1.99 -10.41
N THR A 112 10.91 3.32 -10.33
CA THR A 112 10.07 4.25 -11.10
C THR A 112 10.19 4.00 -12.60
N LYS A 113 11.42 3.83 -13.11
CA LYS A 113 11.68 3.53 -14.53
C LYS A 113 11.09 2.20 -14.96
N LYS A 114 11.24 1.14 -14.15
CA LYS A 114 10.68 -0.19 -14.45
C LYS A 114 9.15 -0.21 -14.57
N LEU A 115 8.48 0.64 -13.79
CA LEU A 115 7.02 0.71 -13.75
C LEU A 115 6.44 1.79 -14.67
N SER A 116 7.29 2.56 -15.36
CA SER A 116 6.86 3.66 -16.24
C SER A 116 6.05 3.21 -17.46
N SER A 117 6.16 1.93 -17.85
CA SER A 117 5.38 1.32 -18.93
C SER A 117 3.95 0.94 -18.53
N LEU A 118 3.64 0.91 -17.22
CA LEU A 118 2.30 0.60 -16.73
C LEU A 118 1.40 1.84 -16.74
N PRO A 119 0.08 1.67 -16.94
CA PRO A 119 -0.86 2.79 -16.90
C PRO A 119 -0.88 3.44 -15.51
N GLU A 120 -1.03 4.77 -15.47
CA GLU A 120 -1.19 5.51 -14.22
C GLU A 120 -2.46 5.06 -13.48
N TRP A 121 -2.36 4.94 -12.15
CA TRP A 121 -3.53 4.73 -11.32
C TRP A 121 -4.38 6.02 -11.21
N LYS A 122 -5.44 6.11 -12.01
CA LYS A 122 -6.33 7.27 -12.04
C LYS A 122 -7.15 7.39 -10.76
N GLU A 123 -7.61 6.27 -10.21
CA GLU A 123 -8.44 6.15 -9.02
C GLU A 123 -7.64 6.17 -7.71
N ASN A 124 -6.40 6.68 -7.72
CA ASN A 124 -5.57 6.77 -6.52
C ASN A 124 -6.31 7.54 -5.40
N PRO A 125 -6.69 6.88 -4.29
CA PRO A 125 -7.51 7.49 -3.24
C PRO A 125 -6.77 8.60 -2.49
N MET A 126 -5.43 8.59 -2.51
CA MET A 126 -4.60 9.62 -1.87
C MET A 126 -4.76 10.99 -2.55
N LYS A 127 -5.20 11.05 -3.82
CA LYS A 127 -5.49 12.32 -4.52
C LYS A 127 -6.58 13.14 -3.82
N ASN A 128 -7.42 12.53 -2.99
CA ASN A 128 -8.46 13.22 -2.23
C ASN A 128 -7.96 13.90 -0.95
N PHE A 129 -6.68 13.71 -0.60
CA PHE A 129 -6.10 14.16 0.67
C PHE A 129 -4.92 15.12 0.50
N VAL A 130 -4.53 15.40 -0.75
CA VAL A 130 -3.45 16.32 -1.13
C VAL A 130 -4.01 17.58 -1.77
#